data_AF-A0A7K3KRN7-F1
#
_entry.id   AF-A0A7K3KRN7-F1
#
_cell.length_a   1.000
_cell.length_b   1.000
_cell.length_c   1.000
_cell.angle_alpha   90.00
_cell.angle_beta   90.00
_cell.angle_gamma   90.00
#
_symmetry.space_group_name_H-M   'P 1'
#
loop_
_entity.id
_entity.type
_entity.pdbx_description
1 polymer ?
#
loop_
_entity_poly.entity_id
_entity_poly.type
_entity_poly.pdbx_seq_one_letter_code
_entity_poly.pdbx_strand_id
1 'polypeptide(L)'
;MISTDTGDVPIELIQKGMKVLTHDMTYKTVSETMERIADELVVIYVAGQADPIIATPEHPFLTTVTKAEAFEHHAKANFDDGLTENTFWSEIKDLKVGDFIAVNPNRVINVTDETYLERDGYEFVRVLHVEKGHKANKTRVYNLDVEENHTYVANNAIVHNCFIIQVQDNMSDIGRSITNALQLSRKAGGVGLILGNLRAAGSPIKKMDGLASGVLPVMKLFEDSFSYSNQLGTRPGAGVAYLPIFHADVMEFLSSKKENADEKIRLKTLSLGLTVPDKFYELAKAGSKMAIFDPYF
;
A
#
# COMPACT_ATOMS: atom_id res chain seq x y z
N MET A 1 -20.72 -3.93 -3.94
CA MET A 1 -20.71 -3.68 -5.40
C MET A 1 -19.39 -3.02 -5.79
N ILE A 2 -18.79 -3.39 -6.92
CA ILE A 2 -17.59 -2.75 -7.48
C ILE A 2 -18.00 -2.06 -8.78
N SER A 3 -17.59 -0.81 -8.96
CA SER A 3 -17.87 -0.07 -10.19
C SER A 3 -16.95 -0.53 -11.32
N THR A 4 -17.54 -1.09 -12.38
CA THR A 4 -16.85 -1.57 -13.59
C THR A 4 -17.25 -0.73 -14.80
N ASP A 5 -16.54 -0.88 -15.91
CA ASP A 5 -16.83 -0.20 -17.19
C ASP A 5 -18.18 -0.62 -17.80
N THR A 6 -18.75 -1.73 -17.33
CA THR A 6 -20.07 -2.24 -17.74
C THR A 6 -21.18 -1.99 -16.72
N GLY A 7 -20.88 -1.30 -15.62
CA GLY A 7 -21.79 -1.06 -14.50
C GLY A 7 -21.30 -1.68 -13.19
N ASP A 8 -22.15 -1.68 -12.16
CA ASP A 8 -21.75 -2.27 -10.89
C ASP A 8 -21.91 -3.78 -10.90
N VAL A 9 -20.89 -4.46 -10.38
CA VAL A 9 -20.87 -5.91 -10.26
C VAL A 9 -20.61 -6.28 -8.79
N PRO A 10 -21.30 -7.30 -8.23
CA PRO A 10 -20.95 -7.83 -6.90
C PRO A 10 -19.47 -8.26 -6.85
N ILE A 11 -18.78 -7.99 -5.74
CA ILE A 11 -17.32 -8.18 -5.67
C ILE A 11 -16.91 -9.65 -5.84
N GLU A 12 -17.78 -10.57 -5.41
CA GLU A 12 -17.64 -12.02 -5.56
C GLU A 12 -17.73 -12.50 -7.01
N LEU A 13 -18.25 -11.67 -7.92
CA LEU A 13 -18.34 -11.97 -9.36
C LEU A 13 -17.24 -11.30 -10.18
N ILE A 14 -16.40 -10.47 -9.56
CA ILE A 14 -15.26 -9.86 -10.24
C ILE A 14 -14.22 -10.93 -10.56
N GLN A 15 -13.69 -10.88 -11.77
CA GLN A 15 -12.66 -11.79 -12.26
C GLN A 15 -11.44 -11.02 -12.77
N LYS A 16 -10.28 -11.68 -12.74
CA LYS A 16 -9.07 -11.19 -13.39
C LYS A 16 -9.35 -10.84 -14.85
N GLY A 17 -8.89 -9.67 -15.28
CA GLY A 17 -9.12 -9.15 -16.64
C GLY A 17 -10.33 -8.21 -16.78
N MET A 18 -11.24 -8.18 -15.80
CA MET A 18 -12.31 -7.16 -15.78
C MET A 18 -11.72 -5.78 -15.49
N LYS A 19 -12.42 -4.72 -15.91
CA LYS A 19 -12.00 -3.34 -15.64
C LYS A 19 -12.81 -2.72 -14.52
N VAL A 20 -12.13 -2.09 -13.58
CA VAL A 20 -12.74 -1.42 -12.42
C VAL A 20 -12.34 0.05 -12.39
N LEU A 21 -13.25 0.89 -11.89
CA LEU A 21 -13.02 2.32 -11.74
C LEU A 21 -12.04 2.56 -10.59
N THR A 22 -10.97 3.31 -10.85
CA THR A 22 -9.92 3.64 -9.88
C THR A 22 -10.08 5.06 -9.31
N HIS A 23 -9.25 5.41 -8.33
CA HIS A 23 -9.33 6.71 -7.63
C HIS A 23 -9.20 7.92 -8.56
N ASP A 24 -8.38 7.83 -9.61
CA ASP A 24 -8.19 8.85 -10.65
C ASP A 24 -9.32 8.90 -11.71
N MET A 25 -10.44 8.22 -11.45
CA MET A 25 -11.60 8.13 -12.33
C MET A 25 -11.33 7.47 -13.70
N THR A 26 -10.28 6.65 -13.79
CA THR A 26 -10.00 5.83 -14.97
C THR A 26 -10.35 4.35 -14.73
N TYR A 27 -10.51 3.58 -15.80
CA TYR A 27 -10.77 2.14 -15.71
C TYR A 27 -9.48 1.34 -15.89
N LYS A 28 -9.13 0.53 -14.91
CA LYS A 28 -7.92 -0.32 -14.90
C LYS A 28 -8.27 -1.79 -14.75
N THR A 29 -7.40 -2.66 -15.26
CA THR A 29 -7.61 -4.11 -15.24
C THR A 29 -7.41 -4.67 -13.84
N VAL A 30 -8.29 -5.59 -13.43
CA VAL A 30 -8.09 -6.43 -12.25
C VAL A 30 -7.00 -7.46 -12.56
N SER A 31 -5.87 -7.38 -11.85
CA SER A 31 -4.72 -8.28 -11.99
C SER A 31 -4.90 -9.57 -11.18
N GLU A 32 -5.56 -9.46 -10.01
CA GLU A 32 -5.80 -10.58 -9.10
C GLU A 32 -7.05 -10.36 -8.24
N THR A 33 -7.70 -11.47 -7.87
CA THR A 33 -8.86 -11.48 -6.96
C THR A 33 -8.52 -12.32 -5.73
N MET A 34 -8.81 -11.80 -4.54
CA MET A 34 -8.50 -12.44 -3.27
C MET A 34 -9.77 -12.61 -2.44
N GLU A 35 -9.83 -13.69 -1.66
CA GLU A 35 -10.89 -13.90 -0.68
C GLU A 35 -10.31 -14.42 0.64
N ARG A 36 -10.96 -14.06 1.76
CA ARG A 36 -10.67 -14.65 3.07
C ARG A 36 -11.92 -14.68 3.95
N ILE A 37 -11.84 -15.41 5.06
CA ILE A 37 -12.83 -15.32 6.13
C ILE A 37 -12.42 -14.23 7.10
N ALA A 38 -13.37 -13.34 7.44
CA ALA A 38 -13.21 -12.31 8.46
C ALA A 38 -14.12 -12.62 9.65
N ASP A 39 -13.60 -12.34 10.85
CA ASP A 39 -14.31 -12.51 12.12
C ASP A 39 -14.88 -11.20 12.66
N GLU A 40 -14.48 -10.07 12.08
CA GLU A 40 -14.92 -8.73 12.45
C GLU A 40 -15.16 -7.86 11.21
N LEU A 41 -16.23 -7.07 11.26
CA LEU A 41 -16.60 -6.08 10.27
C LEU A 41 -16.90 -4.74 10.94
N VAL A 42 -16.71 -3.68 10.18
CA VAL A 42 -17.18 -2.33 10.51
C VAL A 42 -18.22 -1.94 9.47
N VAL A 43 -19.30 -1.33 9.95
CA VAL A 43 -20.40 -0.85 9.11
C VAL A 43 -20.42 0.67 9.22
N ILE A 44 -20.38 1.36 8.09
CA ILE A 44 -20.52 2.83 8.04
C ILE A 44 -21.72 3.23 7.18
N TYR A 45 -22.38 4.29 7.61
CA TYR A 45 -23.47 4.93 6.87
C TYR A 45 -22.98 6.30 6.43
N VAL A 46 -23.15 6.61 5.15
CA VAL A 46 -22.63 7.83 4.55
C VAL A 46 -23.75 8.60 3.84
N ALA A 47 -23.61 9.91 3.77
CA ALA A 47 -24.59 10.76 3.14
C ALA A 47 -24.77 10.41 1.66
N GLY A 48 -26.02 10.50 1.19
CA GLY A 48 -26.36 10.22 -0.20
C GLY A 48 -26.40 8.75 -0.61
N GLN A 49 -26.14 7.82 0.32
CA GLN A 49 -26.17 6.38 0.06
C GLN A 49 -27.19 5.66 0.93
N ALA A 50 -28.01 4.80 0.30
CA ALA A 50 -29.05 4.05 1.00
C ALA A 50 -28.48 2.84 1.77
N ASP A 51 -27.57 2.10 1.12
CA ASP A 51 -26.95 0.90 1.71
C ASP A 51 -25.67 1.24 2.46
N PRO A 52 -25.46 0.70 3.67
CA PRO A 52 -24.22 0.92 4.39
C PRO A 52 -23.03 0.28 3.68
N ILE A 53 -21.84 0.81 3.96
CA ILE A 53 -20.59 0.21 3.51
C ILE A 53 -20.08 -0.71 4.61
N ILE A 54 -19.84 -1.96 4.26
CA ILE A 54 -19.38 -3.01 5.17
C ILE A 54 -18.00 -3.44 4.71
N ALA A 55 -17.01 -3.30 5.58
CA ALA A 55 -15.64 -3.71 5.29
C ALA A 55 -14.94 -4.26 6.53
N THR A 56 -13.80 -4.93 6.34
CA THR A 56 -12.96 -5.32 7.47
C THR A 56 -12.37 -4.07 8.14
N PRO A 57 -12.16 -4.07 9.47
CA PRO A 57 -11.69 -2.91 10.25
C PRO A 57 -10.51 -2.12 9.66
N GLU A 58 -9.59 -2.81 9.00
CA GLU A 58 -8.35 -2.24 8.45
C GLU A 58 -8.46 -1.76 7.00
N HIS A 59 -9.61 -1.93 6.35
CA HIS A 59 -9.71 -1.57 4.93
C HIS A 59 -9.58 -0.06 4.79
N PRO A 60 -8.63 0.46 3.98
CA PRO A 60 -8.37 1.87 3.90
C PRO A 60 -9.31 2.55 2.90
N PHE A 61 -9.86 3.68 3.33
CA PHE A 61 -10.72 4.56 2.56
C PHE A 61 -9.99 5.87 2.34
N LEU A 62 -10.13 6.44 1.13
CA LEU A 62 -9.64 7.78 0.88
C LEU A 62 -10.51 8.76 1.65
N THR A 63 -9.93 9.52 2.57
CA THR A 63 -10.67 10.30 3.56
C THR A 63 -10.16 11.71 3.69
N THR A 64 -11.00 12.55 4.29
CA THR A 64 -10.66 13.92 4.63
C THR A 64 -11.47 14.39 5.83
N VAL A 65 -11.05 15.50 6.45
CA VAL A 65 -11.71 16.12 7.62
C VAL A 65 -12.02 17.58 7.34
N THR A 66 -12.88 18.20 8.15
CA THR A 66 -13.12 19.65 8.03
C THR A 66 -11.86 20.44 8.42
N LYS A 67 -11.69 21.66 7.89
CA LYS A 67 -10.53 22.53 8.22
C LYS A 67 -10.40 22.83 9.73
N ALA A 68 -11.51 22.79 10.47
CA ALA A 68 -11.51 23.02 11.92
C ALA A 68 -10.98 21.80 12.71
N GLU A 69 -11.20 20.59 12.20
CA GLU A 69 -10.79 19.32 12.82
C GLU A 69 -9.38 18.86 12.40
N ALA A 70 -8.87 19.39 11.28
CA ALA A 70 -7.53 19.10 10.76
C ALA A 70 -6.44 19.35 11.83
N PHE A 71 -6.55 20.41 12.63
CA PHE A 71 -5.61 20.75 13.71
C PHE A 71 -5.46 19.68 14.80
N GLU A 72 -6.49 18.89 15.08
CA GLU A 72 -6.43 17.80 16.07
C GLU A 72 -5.89 16.49 15.49
N HIS A 73 -5.99 16.30 14.16
CA HIS A 73 -5.55 15.09 13.45
C HIS A 73 -4.11 15.18 12.88
N HIS A 74 -3.49 16.37 12.89
CA HIS A 74 -2.21 16.72 12.23
C HIS A 74 -0.91 16.09 12.81
N ALA A 75 -0.95 14.85 13.29
CA ALA A 75 0.27 14.12 13.66
C ALA A 75 0.66 12.97 12.72
N LYS A 76 -0.12 12.65 11.67
CA LYS A 76 -0.04 11.32 11.02
C LYS A 76 -0.32 11.19 9.50
N ALA A 77 -0.16 12.24 8.68
CA ALA A 77 -0.28 12.07 7.23
C ALA A 77 0.85 12.80 6.50
N ASN A 78 1.77 12.03 5.92
CA ASN A 78 2.63 12.43 4.82
C ASN A 78 2.78 11.18 3.96
N PHE A 79 1.86 11.03 3.00
CA PHE A 79 1.87 9.98 2.00
C PHE A 79 2.36 10.63 0.70
N ASP A 80 3.39 10.05 0.09
CA ASP A 80 3.96 10.51 -1.18
C ASP A 80 3.20 9.81 -2.32
N ASP A 81 1.89 10.02 -2.37
CA ASP A 81 0.96 9.56 -3.42
C ASP A 81 0.33 10.74 -4.20
N GLY A 82 0.86 11.96 -4.00
CA GLY A 82 0.37 13.18 -4.64
C GLY A 82 -0.87 13.80 -3.99
N LEU A 83 -1.34 13.26 -2.85
CA LEU A 83 -2.45 13.82 -2.08
C LEU A 83 -1.98 14.99 -1.19
N THR A 84 -2.87 15.95 -0.91
CA THR A 84 -2.53 17.09 -0.05
C THR A 84 -2.60 16.73 1.44
N GLU A 85 -2.07 17.60 2.31
CA GLU A 85 -2.10 17.43 3.78
C GLU A 85 -3.49 17.15 4.38
N ASN A 86 -4.55 17.44 3.63
CA ASN A 86 -5.93 17.30 4.07
C ASN A 86 -6.63 16.05 3.54
N THR A 87 -6.05 15.34 2.57
CA THR A 87 -6.64 14.14 1.96
C THR A 87 -5.71 12.96 2.20
N PHE A 88 -6.20 11.93 2.88
CA PHE A 88 -5.36 10.83 3.36
C PHE A 88 -6.14 9.53 3.51
N TRP A 89 -5.41 8.41 3.52
CA TRP A 89 -6.00 7.10 3.75
C TRP A 89 -6.25 6.84 5.24
N SER A 90 -7.50 6.56 5.58
CA SER A 90 -7.91 6.13 6.94
C SER A 90 -8.56 4.76 6.90
N GLU A 91 -8.30 3.98 7.93
CA GLU A 91 -8.96 2.69 8.11
C GLU A 91 -10.40 2.91 8.55
N ILE A 92 -11.31 2.07 8.05
CA ILE A 92 -12.73 2.18 8.39
C ILE A 92 -13.00 2.12 9.92
N LYS A 93 -12.19 1.38 10.68
CA LYS A 93 -12.30 1.33 12.16
C LYS A 93 -11.90 2.64 12.86
N ASP A 94 -11.10 3.47 12.21
CA ASP A 94 -10.62 4.74 12.77
C ASP A 94 -11.54 5.91 12.41
N LEU A 95 -12.45 5.70 11.45
CA LEU A 95 -13.45 6.70 11.07
C LEU A 95 -14.35 7.06 12.25
N LYS A 96 -14.70 8.34 12.26
CA LYS A 96 -15.60 8.99 13.20
C LYS A 96 -16.79 9.55 12.45
N VAL A 97 -17.90 9.68 13.16
CA VAL A 97 -19.04 10.46 12.66
C VAL A 97 -18.58 11.89 12.45
N GLY A 98 -18.79 12.42 11.25
CA GLY A 98 -18.29 13.73 10.85
C GLY A 98 -17.16 13.70 9.84
N ASP A 99 -16.38 12.62 9.78
CA ASP A 99 -15.35 12.43 8.77
C ASP A 99 -15.97 12.34 7.37
N PHE A 100 -15.15 12.52 6.34
CA PHE A 100 -15.57 12.48 4.94
C PHE A 100 -14.81 11.38 4.20
N ILE A 101 -15.51 10.60 3.38
CA ILE A 101 -14.90 9.58 2.52
C ILE A 101 -15.09 9.94 1.05
N ALA A 102 -14.07 9.66 0.23
CA ALA A 102 -14.10 9.95 -1.18
C ALA A 102 -14.97 8.92 -1.91
N VAL A 103 -15.77 9.41 -2.85
CA VAL A 103 -16.74 8.61 -3.58
C VAL A 103 -16.66 8.84 -5.08
N ASN A 104 -17.38 8.02 -5.86
CA ASN A 104 -17.52 8.25 -7.29
C ASN A 104 -18.38 9.52 -7.53
N PRO A 105 -17.84 10.56 -8.20
CA PRO A 105 -18.54 11.80 -8.51
C PRO A 105 -19.88 11.59 -9.22
N ASN A 106 -19.96 10.58 -10.09
CA ASN A 106 -21.16 10.30 -10.86
C ASN A 106 -22.32 9.70 -10.04
N ARG A 107 -22.12 9.51 -8.74
CA ARG A 107 -23.04 8.82 -7.83
C ARG A 107 -23.31 9.59 -6.55
N VAL A 108 -22.90 10.86 -6.51
CA VAL A 108 -23.23 11.77 -5.43
C VAL A 108 -24.65 12.29 -5.66
N ILE A 109 -25.60 11.72 -4.92
CA ILE A 109 -27.02 12.10 -4.98
C ILE A 109 -27.53 12.38 -3.57
N ASN A 110 -28.56 13.22 -3.42
CA ASN A 110 -29.22 13.51 -2.15
C ASN A 110 -28.26 13.97 -1.02
N VAL A 111 -27.25 14.77 -1.38
CA VAL A 111 -26.34 15.41 -0.43
C VAL A 111 -26.63 16.91 -0.31
N THR A 112 -26.23 17.48 0.81
CA THR A 112 -26.27 18.92 1.11
C THR A 112 -24.85 19.46 1.27
N ASP A 113 -24.68 20.79 1.25
CA ASP A 113 -23.39 21.46 1.47
C ASP A 113 -22.71 21.08 2.82
N GLU A 114 -23.48 20.63 3.81
CA GLU A 114 -22.94 20.17 5.12
C GLU A 114 -22.45 18.71 5.12
N THR A 115 -22.83 17.97 4.08
CA THR A 115 -22.60 16.52 3.96
C THR A 115 -21.77 16.16 2.73
N TYR A 116 -21.39 17.16 1.94
CA TYR A 116 -20.62 17.05 0.72
C TYR A 116 -19.43 18.01 0.75
N LEU A 117 -18.33 17.59 0.16
CA LEU A 117 -17.11 18.37 0.04
C LEU A 117 -16.40 17.97 -1.24
N GLU A 118 -15.92 18.96 -1.99
CA GLU A 118 -14.94 18.74 -3.05
C GLU A 118 -13.55 19.17 -2.56
N ARG A 119 -12.54 18.32 -2.74
CA ARG A 119 -11.17 18.61 -2.33
C ARG A 119 -10.18 17.79 -3.16
N ASP A 120 -9.10 18.42 -3.60
CA ASP A 120 -8.01 17.77 -4.34
C ASP A 120 -8.47 16.99 -5.59
N GLY A 121 -9.56 17.42 -6.22
CA GLY A 121 -10.16 16.75 -7.38
C GLY A 121 -11.03 15.53 -7.04
N TYR A 122 -11.28 15.27 -5.76
CA TYR A 122 -12.18 14.22 -5.29
C TYR A 122 -13.45 14.81 -4.70
N GLU A 123 -14.53 14.07 -4.87
CA GLU A 123 -15.81 14.32 -4.21
C GLU A 123 -15.92 13.45 -2.96
N PHE A 124 -16.29 14.06 -1.84
CA PHE A 124 -16.42 13.38 -0.57
C PHE A 124 -17.82 13.53 0.01
N VAL A 125 -18.28 12.49 0.69
CA VAL A 125 -19.52 12.49 1.46
C VAL A 125 -19.26 12.20 2.93
N ARG A 126 -20.09 12.79 3.79
CA ARG A 126 -19.94 12.72 5.24
C ARG A 126 -20.36 11.37 5.79
N VAL A 127 -19.57 10.85 6.72
CA VAL A 127 -19.88 9.69 7.55
C VAL A 127 -20.90 10.11 8.60
N LEU A 128 -22.09 9.53 8.51
CA LEU A 128 -23.24 9.81 9.37
C LEU A 128 -23.27 8.91 10.60
N HIS A 129 -22.84 7.66 10.45
CA HIS A 129 -22.82 6.68 11.53
C HIS A 129 -21.74 5.62 11.32
N VAL A 130 -21.17 5.09 12.41
CA VAL A 130 -20.14 4.05 12.42
C VAL A 130 -20.48 3.01 13.48
N GLU A 131 -20.67 1.76 13.07
CA GLU A 131 -20.87 0.62 13.95
C GLU A 131 -19.61 -0.26 13.95
N LYS A 132 -18.92 -0.32 15.09
CA LYS A 132 -17.68 -1.09 15.28
C LYS A 132 -17.97 -2.41 16.02
N GLY A 133 -17.12 -3.42 15.81
CA GLY A 133 -17.19 -4.66 16.57
C GLY A 133 -18.30 -5.63 16.14
N HIS A 134 -18.79 -5.53 14.90
CA HIS A 134 -19.70 -6.53 14.34
C HIS A 134 -18.94 -7.85 14.17
N LYS A 135 -19.20 -8.82 15.04
CA LYS A 135 -18.67 -10.18 14.89
C LYS A 135 -19.27 -10.80 13.65
N ALA A 136 -18.47 -10.88 12.59
CA ALA A 136 -18.83 -11.62 11.41
C ALA A 136 -18.86 -13.11 11.79
N ASN A 137 -20.01 -13.76 11.60
CA ASN A 137 -20.11 -15.22 11.71
C ASN A 137 -19.37 -15.85 10.52
N LYS A 138 -18.03 -15.85 10.57
CA LYS A 138 -17.14 -16.35 9.52
C LYS A 138 -17.54 -15.84 8.13
N THR A 139 -17.65 -14.53 8.00
CA THR A 139 -18.11 -13.90 6.76
C THR A 139 -16.98 -13.89 5.75
N ARG A 140 -17.29 -14.29 4.51
CA ARG A 140 -16.34 -14.21 3.41
C ARG A 140 -16.23 -12.77 2.94
N VAL A 141 -15.00 -12.26 2.89
CA VAL A 141 -14.66 -10.93 2.40
C VAL A 141 -13.74 -11.05 1.20
N TYR A 142 -13.84 -10.11 0.29
CA TYR A 142 -13.15 -10.13 -0.99
C TYR A 142 -12.26 -8.90 -1.13
N ASN A 143 -11.23 -9.02 -1.96
CA ASN A 143 -10.30 -7.95 -2.24
C ASN A 143 -9.79 -8.04 -3.68
N LEU A 144 -9.43 -6.91 -4.28
CA LEU A 144 -8.92 -6.86 -5.65
C LEU A 144 -7.51 -6.27 -5.67
N ASP A 145 -6.66 -6.83 -6.52
CA ASP A 145 -5.48 -6.12 -7.02
C ASP A 145 -5.81 -5.54 -8.40
N VAL A 146 -5.38 -4.30 -8.62
CA VAL A 146 -5.71 -3.51 -9.82
C VAL A 146 -4.43 -2.94 -10.37
N GLU A 147 -4.21 -3.12 -11.67
CA GLU A 147 -3.00 -2.67 -12.37
C GLU A 147 -2.77 -1.16 -12.18
N GLU A 148 -1.49 -0.81 -12.02
CA GLU A 148 -0.96 0.55 -11.85
C GLU A 148 -1.38 1.23 -10.53
N ASN A 149 -2.68 1.35 -10.31
CA ASN A 149 -3.24 2.26 -9.32
C ASN A 149 -3.58 1.57 -7.98
N HIS A 150 -3.65 0.24 -7.92
CA HIS A 150 -3.97 -0.57 -6.73
C HIS A 150 -5.20 -0.10 -5.92
N THR A 151 -6.07 0.68 -6.55
CA THR A 151 -7.30 1.29 -5.99
C THR A 151 -8.49 0.81 -6.79
N TYR A 152 -9.67 0.82 -6.18
CA TYR A 152 -10.94 0.63 -6.89
C TYR A 152 -12.09 1.27 -6.12
N VAL A 153 -13.21 1.49 -6.81
CA VAL A 153 -14.45 1.98 -6.19
C VAL A 153 -15.30 0.81 -5.73
N ALA A 154 -15.44 0.67 -4.41
CA ALA A 154 -16.25 -0.34 -3.74
C ALA A 154 -17.40 0.31 -2.97
N ASN A 155 -18.62 -0.07 -3.36
CA ASN A 155 -19.87 0.44 -2.78
C ASN A 155 -19.88 1.96 -2.70
N ASN A 156 -19.53 2.58 -3.83
CA ASN A 156 -19.34 4.01 -4.03
C ASN A 156 -18.12 4.64 -3.34
N ALA A 157 -17.38 3.95 -2.48
CA ALA A 157 -16.20 4.50 -1.82
C ALA A 157 -14.90 4.11 -2.53
N ILE A 158 -13.95 5.03 -2.57
CA ILE A 158 -12.60 4.77 -3.10
C ILE A 158 -11.76 4.06 -2.03
N VAL A 159 -11.27 2.85 -2.36
CA VAL A 159 -10.48 2.00 -1.47
C VAL A 159 -9.14 1.60 -2.10
N HIS A 160 -8.19 1.16 -1.26
CA HIS A 160 -6.82 0.81 -1.67
C HIS A 160 -6.30 -0.45 -0.95
N ASN A 161 -5.25 -1.10 -1.46
CA ASN A 161 -4.70 -2.32 -0.86
C ASN A 161 -3.17 -2.40 -0.69
N CYS A 162 -2.36 -1.68 -1.49
CA CYS A 162 -0.91 -1.94 -1.58
C CYS A 162 -0.09 -0.66 -1.67
N PHE A 163 0.78 -0.40 -0.69
CA PHE A 163 1.60 0.80 -0.67
C PHE A 163 2.98 0.53 -1.27
N ILE A 164 3.57 1.53 -1.92
CA ILE A 164 4.97 1.47 -2.39
C ILE A 164 5.75 2.59 -1.68
N ILE A 165 6.90 2.25 -1.12
CA ILE A 165 7.86 3.20 -0.54
C ILE A 165 9.15 3.14 -1.36
N GLN A 166 9.57 4.28 -1.88
CA GLN A 166 10.89 4.42 -2.48
C GLN A 166 11.90 4.93 -1.45
N VAL A 167 12.98 4.17 -1.24
CA VAL A 167 14.01 4.51 -0.23
C VAL A 167 15.18 5.21 -0.91
N GLN A 168 15.59 6.35 -0.36
CA GLN A 168 16.72 7.16 -0.82
C GLN A 168 18.00 6.84 -0.06
N ASP A 169 19.15 7.10 -0.69
CA ASP A 169 20.50 6.78 -0.18
C ASP A 169 21.01 7.75 0.90
N ASN A 170 20.26 7.90 1.99
CA ASN A 170 20.69 8.63 3.17
C ASN A 170 19.97 8.13 4.44
N MET A 171 20.63 8.28 5.58
CA MET A 171 20.13 7.75 6.86
C MET A 171 18.78 8.35 7.30
N SER A 172 18.53 9.63 6.98
CA SER A 172 17.28 10.30 7.34
C SER A 172 16.09 9.68 6.59
N ASP A 173 16.27 9.41 5.30
CA ASP A 173 15.23 8.82 4.48
C ASP A 173 15.01 7.34 4.80
N ILE A 174 16.08 6.58 5.03
CA ILE A 174 16.00 5.19 5.50
C ILE A 174 15.20 5.12 6.81
N GLY A 175 15.51 5.95 7.80
CA GLY A 175 14.80 5.98 9.08
C GLY A 175 13.34 6.42 8.95
N ARG A 176 13.04 7.39 8.07
CA ARG A 176 11.67 7.79 7.75
C ARG A 176 10.89 6.66 7.06
N SER A 177 11.50 6.00 6.09
CA SER A 177 10.90 4.88 5.36
C SER A 177 10.58 3.71 6.27
N ILE A 178 11.46 3.38 7.22
CA ILE A 178 11.19 2.38 8.28
C ILE A 178 10.00 2.82 9.14
N THR A 179 9.95 4.10 9.55
CA THR A 179 8.82 4.64 10.30
C THR A 179 7.51 4.50 9.52
N ASN A 180 7.53 4.79 8.22
CA ASN A 180 6.38 4.64 7.35
C ASN A 180 5.97 3.17 7.22
N ALA A 181 6.92 2.26 7.02
CA ALA A 181 6.67 0.82 6.99
C ALA A 181 6.01 0.32 8.28
N LEU A 182 6.45 0.79 9.46
CA LEU A 182 5.80 0.49 10.75
C LEU A 182 4.35 0.99 10.78
N GLN A 183 4.11 2.25 10.37
CA GLN A 183 2.73 2.78 10.38
C GLN A 183 1.82 2.03 9.39
N LEU A 184 2.33 1.68 8.21
CA LEU A 184 1.57 0.99 7.16
C LEU A 184 1.32 -0.49 7.51
N SER A 185 2.33 -1.16 8.07
CA SER A 185 2.21 -2.54 8.53
C SER A 185 1.20 -2.66 9.68
N ARG A 186 1.19 -1.70 10.61
CA ARG A 186 0.15 -1.61 11.65
C ARG A 186 -1.25 -1.55 11.03
N LYS A 187 -1.38 -0.85 9.91
CA LYS A 187 -2.65 -0.59 9.20
C LYS A 187 -3.00 -1.65 8.14
N ALA A 188 -2.46 -2.86 8.29
CA ALA A 188 -2.68 -4.02 7.42
C ALA A 188 -2.40 -3.85 5.91
N GLY A 189 -1.63 -2.83 5.51
CA GLY A 189 -1.21 -2.64 4.12
C GLY A 189 -0.07 -3.56 3.74
N GLY A 190 -0.15 -4.20 2.57
CA GLY A 190 1.03 -4.77 1.93
C GLY A 190 1.95 -3.64 1.49
N VAL A 191 3.25 -3.73 1.76
CA VAL A 191 4.20 -2.66 1.42
C VAL A 191 5.30 -3.16 0.47
N GLY A 192 5.37 -2.58 -0.72
CA GLY A 192 6.50 -2.69 -1.63
C GLY A 192 7.59 -1.69 -1.29
N LEU A 193 8.83 -2.13 -1.23
CA LEU A 193 10.01 -1.30 -0.96
C LEU A 193 10.88 -1.25 -2.21
N ILE A 194 11.14 -0.08 -2.77
CA ILE A 194 12.09 0.10 -3.86
C ILE A 194 13.44 0.48 -3.25
N LEU A 195 14.41 -0.43 -3.34
CA LEU A 195 15.74 -0.28 -2.71
C LEU A 195 16.85 0.05 -3.71
N GLY A 196 16.53 0.21 -4.99
CA GLY A 196 17.51 0.40 -6.06
C GLY A 196 18.35 1.66 -6.00
N ASN A 197 17.98 2.64 -5.16
CA ASN A 197 18.76 3.86 -4.98
C ASN A 197 19.86 3.71 -3.92
N LEU A 198 19.77 2.71 -3.03
CA LEU A 198 20.73 2.53 -1.94
C LEU A 198 22.10 2.16 -2.51
N ARG A 199 23.16 2.74 -1.96
CA ARG A 199 24.52 2.34 -2.32
C ARG A 199 24.81 0.89 -1.92
N ALA A 200 25.68 0.24 -2.67
CA ALA A 200 26.03 -1.15 -2.47
C ALA A 200 26.90 -1.41 -1.22
N ALA A 201 27.13 -2.69 -0.91
CA ALA A 201 28.10 -3.08 0.10
C ALA A 201 29.52 -2.70 -0.35
N GLY A 202 30.31 -2.10 0.55
CA GLY A 202 31.66 -1.62 0.27
C GLY A 202 31.73 -0.22 -0.35
N SER A 203 30.61 0.42 -0.69
CA SER A 203 30.61 1.79 -1.21
C SER A 203 31.19 2.80 -0.21
N PRO A 204 31.72 3.94 -0.68
CA PRO A 204 32.28 4.95 0.20
C PRO A 204 31.22 5.61 1.09
N ILE A 205 31.57 5.97 2.32
CA ILE A 205 30.79 6.85 3.19
C ILE A 205 31.65 8.04 3.57
N LYS A 206 31.18 9.26 3.31
CA LYS A 206 31.95 10.50 3.54
C LYS A 206 33.35 10.45 2.92
N LYS A 207 33.47 9.88 1.70
CA LYS A 207 34.72 9.68 0.95
C LYS A 207 35.74 8.73 1.59
N MET A 208 35.30 7.90 2.53
CA MET A 208 36.09 6.79 3.06
C MET A 208 35.55 5.48 2.45
N ASP A 209 36.41 4.78 1.74
CA ASP A 209 36.07 3.58 0.97
C ASP A 209 35.78 2.36 1.87
N GLY A 210 34.96 1.43 1.40
CA GLY A 210 34.76 0.13 2.05
C GLY A 210 33.85 0.14 3.29
N LEU A 211 33.06 1.20 3.49
CA LEU A 211 32.30 1.38 4.74
C LEU A 211 30.81 1.05 4.63
N ALA A 212 30.18 1.19 3.46
CA ALA A 212 28.76 0.92 3.33
C ALA A 212 28.45 -0.57 3.53
N SER A 213 27.37 -0.86 4.26
CA SER A 213 26.93 -2.22 4.55
C SER A 213 25.96 -2.79 3.51
N GLY A 214 25.60 -1.99 2.50
CA GLY A 214 24.71 -2.39 1.41
C GLY A 214 23.24 -2.48 1.79
N VAL A 215 22.48 -3.13 0.91
CA VAL A 215 21.01 -3.21 0.96
C VAL A 215 20.51 -4.19 2.04
N LEU A 216 21.23 -5.28 2.29
CA LEU A 216 20.75 -6.38 3.15
C LEU A 216 20.45 -5.96 4.60
N PRO A 217 21.30 -5.19 5.30
CA PRO A 217 20.99 -4.73 6.65
C PRO A 217 19.75 -3.83 6.69
N VAL A 218 19.53 -3.01 5.65
CA VAL A 218 18.33 -2.18 5.53
C VAL A 218 17.08 -3.04 5.35
N MET A 219 17.14 -4.07 4.50
CA MET A 219 16.07 -5.04 4.35
C MET A 219 15.75 -5.75 5.66
N LYS A 220 16.76 -6.06 6.48
CA LYS A 220 16.56 -6.70 7.78
C LYS A 220 15.79 -5.79 8.74
N LEU A 221 16.11 -4.50 8.78
CA LEU A 221 15.35 -3.52 9.55
C LEU A 221 13.89 -3.44 9.11
N PHE A 222 13.62 -3.51 7.80
CA PHE A 222 12.25 -3.56 7.29
C PHE A 222 11.53 -4.87 7.66
N GLU A 223 12.18 -6.02 7.49
CA GLU A 223 11.64 -7.32 7.89
C GLU A 223 11.22 -7.34 9.37
N ASP A 224 12.11 -6.86 10.24
CA ASP A 224 11.86 -6.78 11.68
C ASP A 224 10.74 -5.77 11.97
N SER A 225 10.67 -4.68 11.22
CA SER A 225 9.58 -3.69 11.34
C SER A 225 8.22 -4.26 10.97
N PHE A 226 8.10 -5.00 9.87
CA PHE A 226 6.87 -5.69 9.47
C PHE A 226 6.48 -6.78 10.48
N SER A 227 7.48 -7.50 11.00
CA SER A 227 7.27 -8.57 11.97
C SER A 227 6.82 -8.02 13.33
N TYR A 228 7.38 -6.89 13.75
CA TYR A 228 7.03 -6.19 14.98
C TYR A 228 5.66 -5.53 14.89
N SER A 229 5.43 -4.75 13.82
CA SER A 229 4.17 -4.06 13.59
C SER A 229 3.18 -4.97 12.84
N ASN A 230 2.92 -6.11 13.45
CA ASN A 230 1.91 -7.04 12.98
C ASN A 230 0.51 -6.57 13.40
N GLN A 231 -0.51 -7.08 12.71
CA GLN A 231 -1.91 -6.70 12.89
C GLN A 231 -2.43 -7.20 14.25
N LEU A 232 -2.10 -6.53 15.35
CA LEU A 232 -2.53 -6.90 16.72
C LEU A 232 -2.31 -8.39 17.05
N GLY A 233 -1.23 -8.98 16.53
CA GLY A 233 -0.89 -10.40 16.72
C GLY A 233 -1.67 -11.41 15.85
N THR A 234 -2.59 -10.98 14.98
CA THR A 234 -3.39 -11.91 14.16
C THR A 234 -2.77 -12.22 12.79
N ARG A 235 -2.00 -11.31 12.18
CA ARG A 235 -1.32 -11.53 10.89
C ARG A 235 0.08 -10.90 10.86
N PRO A 236 1.12 -11.62 10.38
CA PRO A 236 2.43 -11.02 10.10
C PRO A 236 2.30 -9.90 9.06
N GLY A 237 3.01 -8.78 9.25
CA GLY A 237 3.10 -7.73 8.24
C GLY A 237 3.61 -8.31 6.91
N ALA A 238 3.05 -7.82 5.80
CA ALA A 238 3.41 -8.27 4.46
C ALA A 238 4.25 -7.20 3.76
N GLY A 239 5.50 -7.55 3.44
CA GLY A 239 6.41 -6.67 2.72
C GLY A 239 7.11 -7.39 1.58
N VAL A 240 7.43 -6.64 0.53
CA VAL A 240 8.28 -7.10 -0.58
C VAL A 240 9.36 -6.05 -0.84
N ALA A 241 10.61 -6.49 -0.97
CA ALA A 241 11.71 -5.63 -1.37
C ALA A 241 12.04 -5.86 -2.84
N TYR A 242 12.03 -4.79 -3.64
CA TYR A 242 12.42 -4.77 -5.03
C TYR A 242 13.84 -4.22 -5.20
N LEU A 243 14.64 -4.93 -5.98
CA LEU A 243 15.98 -4.52 -6.36
C LEU A 243 16.20 -4.67 -7.88
N PRO A 244 16.85 -3.71 -8.56
CA PRO A 244 17.26 -3.89 -9.95
C PRO A 244 18.23 -5.05 -10.13
N ILE A 245 18.04 -5.85 -11.18
CA ILE A 245 18.91 -7.00 -11.47
C ILE A 245 20.37 -6.62 -11.72
N PHE A 246 20.62 -5.38 -12.14
CA PHE A 246 21.96 -4.85 -12.39
C PHE A 246 22.58 -4.18 -11.16
N HIS A 247 21.92 -4.22 -10.00
CA HIS A 247 22.48 -3.65 -8.77
C HIS A 247 23.64 -4.50 -8.23
N ALA A 248 24.69 -3.86 -7.68
CA ALA A 248 25.88 -4.56 -7.18
C ALA A 248 25.57 -5.60 -6.08
N ASP A 249 24.60 -5.32 -5.21
CA ASP A 249 24.17 -6.26 -4.16
C ASP A 249 23.22 -7.38 -4.63
N VAL A 250 22.88 -7.49 -5.93
CA VAL A 250 21.84 -8.42 -6.42
C VAL A 250 22.09 -9.89 -6.02
N MET A 251 23.35 -10.31 -6.00
CA MET A 251 23.72 -11.69 -5.68
C MET A 251 23.52 -12.01 -4.20
N GLU A 252 23.83 -11.07 -3.32
CA GLU A 252 23.58 -11.20 -1.88
C GLU A 252 22.09 -11.10 -1.59
N PHE A 253 21.38 -10.17 -2.26
CA PHE A 253 19.94 -10.00 -2.19
C PHE A 253 19.21 -11.31 -2.47
N LEU A 254 19.54 -12.01 -3.57
CA LEU A 254 18.97 -13.31 -3.89
C LEU A 254 19.38 -14.42 -2.91
N SER A 255 20.61 -14.33 -2.38
CA SER A 255 21.13 -15.33 -1.43
C SER A 255 20.49 -15.23 -0.04
N SER A 256 19.88 -14.10 0.31
CA SER A 256 19.21 -13.87 1.60
C SER A 256 18.06 -14.84 1.91
N LYS A 257 17.51 -15.51 0.88
CA LYS A 257 16.44 -16.51 1.01
C LYS A 257 16.92 -17.96 1.12
N LYS A 258 18.22 -18.22 0.94
CA LYS A 258 18.76 -19.58 1.03
C LYS A 258 18.60 -20.11 2.44
N GLU A 259 18.21 -21.38 2.58
CA GLU A 259 18.00 -22.01 3.89
C GLU A 259 19.27 -22.06 4.74
N ASN A 260 20.43 -22.17 4.08
CA ASN A 260 21.76 -22.21 4.70
C ASN A 260 22.45 -20.83 4.76
N ALA A 261 21.73 -19.74 4.51
CA ALA A 261 22.28 -18.39 4.72
C ALA A 261 22.55 -18.13 6.22
N ASP A 262 23.55 -17.30 6.51
CA ASP A 262 23.79 -16.83 7.88
C ASP A 262 22.52 -16.13 8.40
N GLU A 263 22.12 -16.45 9.63
CA GLU A 263 20.89 -15.93 10.25
C GLU A 263 20.86 -14.39 10.32
N LYS A 264 22.04 -13.75 10.37
CA LYS A 264 22.15 -12.28 10.35
C LYS A 264 21.71 -11.66 9.02
N ILE A 265 21.85 -12.39 7.91
CA ILE A 265 21.51 -11.92 6.57
C ILE A 265 20.25 -12.59 6.01
N ARG A 266 19.78 -13.66 6.66
CA ARG A 266 18.62 -14.43 6.20
C ARG A 266 17.34 -13.64 6.42
N LEU A 267 16.55 -13.53 5.36
CA LEU A 267 15.22 -12.93 5.36
C LEU A 267 14.15 -14.03 5.34
N LYS A 268 13.37 -14.15 6.40
CA LYS A 268 12.34 -15.17 6.55
C LYS A 268 11.00 -14.75 5.97
N THR A 269 10.52 -13.56 6.28
CA THR A 269 9.15 -13.09 6.00
C THR A 269 9.08 -12.02 4.92
N LEU A 270 10.15 -11.24 4.72
CA LEU A 270 10.19 -10.23 3.67
C LEU A 270 10.31 -10.88 2.30
N SER A 271 9.36 -10.63 1.39
CA SER A 271 9.40 -11.17 0.02
C SER A 271 10.44 -10.44 -0.82
N LEU A 272 10.92 -11.08 -1.89
CA LEU A 272 11.89 -10.51 -2.82
C LEU A 272 11.24 -10.29 -4.20
N GLY A 273 11.54 -9.15 -4.82
CA GLY A 273 11.21 -8.84 -6.21
C GLY A 273 12.42 -8.32 -6.96
N LEU A 274 12.50 -8.63 -8.26
CA LEU A 274 13.53 -8.07 -9.14
C LEU A 274 12.87 -7.21 -10.21
N THR A 275 13.47 -6.06 -10.51
CA THR A 275 13.18 -5.33 -11.75
C THR A 275 14.20 -5.76 -12.80
N VAL A 276 13.70 -6.29 -13.93
CA VAL A 276 14.52 -6.94 -14.96
C VAL A 276 14.29 -6.25 -16.31
N PRO A 277 15.20 -5.33 -16.73
CA PRO A 277 15.13 -4.72 -18.05
C PRO A 277 15.42 -5.73 -19.16
N ASP A 278 14.91 -5.48 -20.37
CA ASP A 278 15.12 -6.32 -21.56
C ASP A 278 16.60 -6.64 -21.83
N LYS A 279 17.50 -5.71 -21.48
CA LYS A 279 18.95 -5.88 -21.65
C LYS A 279 19.48 -7.13 -20.96
N PHE A 280 18.91 -7.52 -19.82
CA PHE A 280 19.29 -8.74 -19.13
C PHE A 280 19.04 -9.97 -20.00
N TYR A 281 17.87 -10.05 -20.63
CA TYR A 281 17.49 -11.16 -21.49
C TYR A 281 18.33 -11.22 -22.77
N GLU A 282 18.70 -10.07 -23.35
CA GLU A 282 19.64 -10.03 -24.48
C GLU A 282 21.01 -10.62 -24.11
N LEU A 283 21.57 -10.20 -22.97
CA LEU A 283 22.87 -10.67 -22.50
C LEU A 283 22.83 -12.16 -22.15
N ALA A 284 21.77 -12.61 -21.48
CA ALA A 284 21.57 -14.01 -21.14
C ALA A 284 21.45 -14.89 -22.40
N LYS A 285 20.67 -14.45 -23.40
CA LYS A 285 20.51 -15.16 -24.68
C LYS A 285 21.82 -15.27 -25.45
N ALA A 286 22.66 -14.24 -25.38
CA ALA A 286 23.98 -14.22 -26.02
C ALA A 286 25.08 -14.93 -25.20
N GLY A 287 24.77 -15.48 -24.01
CA GLY A 287 25.78 -16.04 -23.10
C GLY A 287 26.83 -15.02 -22.66
N SER A 288 26.48 -13.73 -22.70
CA SER A 288 27.39 -12.62 -22.42
C SER A 288 27.46 -12.32 -20.92
N LYS A 289 28.55 -11.68 -20.50
CA LYS A 289 28.71 -11.24 -19.10
C LYS A 289 27.75 -10.09 -18.79
N MET A 290 27.09 -10.18 -17.64
CA MET A 290 26.31 -9.10 -17.05
C MET A 290 27.22 -8.25 -16.16
N ALA A 291 27.22 -6.93 -16.37
CA ALA A 291 27.83 -5.99 -15.43
C ALA A 291 26.82 -5.64 -14.34
N ILE A 292 27.32 -5.45 -13.12
CA ILE A 292 26.55 -4.91 -11.99
C ILE A 292 27.11 -3.54 -11.61
N PHE A 293 26.25 -2.66 -11.13
CA PHE A 293 26.55 -1.25 -10.87
C PHE A 293 26.18 -0.88 -9.44
N ASP A 294 27.03 -0.08 -8.81
CA ASP A 294 26.75 0.54 -7.52
C ASP A 294 26.13 1.93 -7.77
N PRO A 295 24.89 2.19 -7.31
CA PRO A 295 24.19 3.46 -7.53
C PRO A 295 24.92 4.71 -6.99
N TYR A 296 25.93 4.54 -6.14
CA TYR A 296 26.73 5.64 -5.63
C TYR A 296 27.53 6.38 -6.72
N PHE A 297 27.94 5.68 -7.80
CA PHE A 297 28.77 6.21 -8.88
C PHE A 297 27.95 6.60 -10.11
#